data_AF-X1JB80-F1
#
_entry.id   AF-X1JB80-F1
#
_cell.length_a   1.000
_cell.length_b   1.000
_cell.length_c   1.000
_cell.angle_alpha   90.00
_cell.angle_beta   90.00
_cell.angle_gamma   90.00
#
_symmetry.space_group_name_H-M   'P 1'
#
loop_
_entity.id
_entity.type
_entity.pdbx_description
1 polymer ?
#
loop_
_entity_poly.entity_id
_entity_poly.type
_entity_poly.pdbx_seq_one_letter_code
_entity_poly.pdbx_strand_id
1 'polypeptide(L)'
;TGLLIANKIGLWFLPFILAGLEFIRGIGELGFPWLSFGYSQARYPIVIQQAAIYGIYGLSFWIVLINIIVYKLIKLRRAEYYVMFIIMFGLPLLYGVLRVKEPGGEFISVGVVQPNIDPNLKFTKAMREQTFNRLIYLSEKGGKITHEKTDKSFDIIIWPETAIPLFLQFPGKYQEAVYELSNRINTPIFTGTPIYNSKNREIYNGAVLIEPKKGITQKYKKIHLVPFGEHIPFDNYIPLFKKIDVGGGDYASGKEYKIFEIKGFKFSCLICFESIFPELSRAFVKDGADLLINITNDGWFGKISGPQQHNDMAILRTVENGVPLARSANTGISMIVDKYGRILVETGLFKEDFISSRVSIEHERTIYQIIGHIFPIISLLFITVVLVCRIRIRKRNKRVI
;
A
#
# COMPACT_ATOMS: atom_id res chain seq x y z
N THR A 1 35.19 7.85 -31.58
CA THR A 1 34.91 8.72 -30.40
C THR A 1 33.47 8.67 -29.88
N GLY A 2 32.43 8.66 -30.74
CA GLY A 2 31.03 8.57 -30.28
C GLY A 2 30.64 7.26 -29.52
N LEU A 3 31.33 6.14 -29.79
CA LEU A 3 31.12 4.86 -29.09
C LEU A 3 31.73 4.85 -27.67
N LEU A 4 32.86 5.55 -27.46
CA LEU A 4 33.56 5.62 -26.16
C LEU A 4 32.83 6.51 -25.15
N ILE A 5 32.21 7.60 -25.62
CA ILE A 5 31.30 8.44 -24.82
C ILE A 5 30.05 7.63 -24.43
N ALA A 6 29.59 6.74 -25.32
CA ALA A 6 28.47 5.86 -25.01
C ALA A 6 28.77 4.82 -23.94
N ASN A 7 30.00 4.29 -23.87
CA ASN A 7 30.42 3.30 -22.87
C ASN A 7 30.73 3.90 -21.49
N LYS A 8 31.20 5.15 -21.39
CA LYS A 8 31.50 5.79 -20.09
C LYS A 8 30.28 6.46 -19.44
N ILE A 9 29.39 7.06 -20.22
CA ILE A 9 28.21 7.79 -19.72
C ILE A 9 26.99 6.86 -19.59
N GLY A 10 26.93 5.77 -20.38
CA GLY A 10 25.76 4.89 -20.42
C GLY A 10 25.37 4.28 -19.07
N LEU A 11 26.36 3.90 -18.24
CA LEU A 11 26.10 3.35 -16.91
C LEU A 11 25.41 4.36 -15.99
N TRP A 12 25.84 5.63 -15.98
CA TRP A 12 25.24 6.68 -15.17
C TRP A 12 23.80 7.03 -15.58
N PHE A 13 23.37 6.56 -16.75
CA PHE A 13 22.01 6.72 -17.25
C PHE A 13 21.03 5.67 -16.73
N LEU A 14 21.56 4.50 -16.33
CA LEU A 14 20.76 3.35 -15.93
C LEU A 14 19.81 3.62 -14.74
N PRO A 15 20.17 4.41 -13.71
CA PRO A 15 19.26 4.75 -12.62
C PRO A 15 17.98 5.45 -13.09
N PHE A 16 18.11 6.41 -14.03
CA PHE A 16 16.97 7.12 -14.61
C PHE A 16 16.11 6.19 -15.45
N ILE A 17 16.74 5.32 -16.24
CA ILE A 17 16.04 4.32 -17.06
C ILE A 17 15.22 3.39 -16.17
N LEU A 18 15.82 2.84 -15.10
CA LEU A 18 15.09 1.96 -14.21
C LEU A 18 13.92 2.67 -13.54
N ALA A 19 14.13 3.87 -12.96
CA ALA A 19 13.06 4.62 -12.32
C ALA A 19 11.91 4.95 -13.27
N GLY A 20 12.23 5.34 -14.52
CA GLY A 20 11.23 5.60 -15.56
C GLY A 20 10.47 4.34 -15.99
N LEU A 21 11.16 3.21 -16.18
CA LEU A 21 10.54 1.94 -16.55
C LEU A 21 9.65 1.38 -15.44
N GLU A 22 10.09 1.44 -14.18
CA GLU A 22 9.26 1.04 -13.04
C GLU A 22 8.01 1.92 -12.91
N PHE A 23 8.12 3.21 -13.19
CA PHE A 23 6.97 4.11 -13.22
C PHE A 23 5.99 3.71 -14.32
N ILE A 24 6.47 3.51 -15.56
CA ILE A 24 5.63 3.06 -16.69
C ILE A 24 4.94 1.73 -16.38
N ARG A 25 5.63 0.79 -15.70
CA ARG A 25 5.07 -0.50 -15.29
C ARG A 25 3.85 -0.36 -14.36
N GLY A 26 3.72 0.75 -13.64
CA GLY A 26 2.58 1.03 -12.76
C GLY A 26 1.39 1.71 -13.43
N ILE A 27 1.49 2.12 -14.70
CA ILE A 27 0.46 2.96 -15.34
C ILE A 27 -0.63 2.12 -16.03
N GLY A 28 -1.88 2.54 -15.87
CA GLY A 28 -3.03 2.03 -16.61
C GLY A 28 -3.71 0.82 -15.96
N GLU A 29 -4.70 0.25 -16.66
CA GLU A 29 -5.52 -0.88 -16.17
C GLU A 29 -4.72 -2.19 -16.00
N LEU A 30 -3.56 -2.31 -16.66
CA LEU A 30 -2.62 -3.42 -16.51
C LEU A 30 -1.43 -3.05 -15.60
N GLY A 31 -1.50 -1.92 -14.90
CA GLY A 31 -0.46 -1.45 -14.01
C GLY A 31 -0.12 -2.52 -12.97
N PHE A 32 1.15 -2.87 -12.86
CA PHE A 32 1.64 -3.86 -11.92
C PHE A 32 2.99 -3.42 -11.34
N PRO A 33 3.02 -2.39 -10.46
CA PRO A 33 4.25 -1.86 -9.89
C PRO A 33 4.87 -2.78 -8.82
N TRP A 34 4.76 -4.10 -8.98
CA TRP A 34 5.29 -5.13 -8.09
C TRP A 34 6.81 -5.30 -8.30
N LEU A 35 7.58 -5.59 -7.24
CA LEU A 35 9.05 -5.76 -7.29
C LEU A 35 9.81 -4.55 -7.84
N SER A 36 9.37 -3.33 -7.55
CA SER A 36 10.23 -2.16 -7.72
C SER A 36 11.39 -2.23 -6.72
N PHE A 37 12.59 -1.86 -7.16
CA PHE A 37 13.81 -2.05 -6.35
C PHE A 37 13.72 -1.35 -5.00
N GLY A 38 13.10 -0.17 -4.93
CA GLY A 38 12.92 0.56 -3.68
C GLY A 38 12.18 -0.21 -2.58
N TYR A 39 11.34 -1.20 -2.91
CA TYR A 39 10.66 -2.03 -1.90
C TYR A 39 11.63 -2.91 -1.11
N SER A 40 12.82 -3.21 -1.65
CA SER A 40 13.86 -3.91 -0.90
C SER A 40 14.33 -3.15 0.34
N GLN A 41 14.03 -1.85 0.43
CA GLN A 41 14.40 -1.00 1.56
C GLN A 41 13.29 -0.86 2.61
N ALA A 42 12.12 -1.49 2.41
CA ALA A 42 10.92 -1.37 3.25
C ALA A 42 11.19 -1.55 4.75
N ARG A 43 11.96 -2.57 5.11
CA ARG A 43 12.25 -2.93 6.50
C ARG A 43 13.49 -2.22 7.10
N TYR A 44 14.00 -1.18 6.44
CA TYR A 44 15.13 -0.38 6.92
C TYR A 44 14.69 1.08 7.16
N PRO A 45 14.11 1.40 8.34
CA PRO A 45 13.47 2.69 8.59
C PRO A 45 14.36 3.90 8.35
N ILE A 46 15.67 3.81 8.56
CA ILE A 46 16.58 4.94 8.30
C ILE A 46 16.80 5.13 6.78
N VAL A 47 16.97 4.04 6.03
CA VAL A 47 17.32 4.09 4.60
C VAL A 47 16.12 4.48 3.74
N ILE A 48 14.93 3.98 4.09
CA ILE A 48 13.70 4.20 3.32
C ILE A 48 13.25 5.67 3.26
N GLN A 49 13.76 6.53 4.15
CA GLN A 49 13.28 7.92 4.31
C GLN A 49 13.37 8.75 3.04
N GLN A 50 14.22 8.39 2.08
CA GLN A 50 14.26 9.04 0.76
C GLN A 50 12.92 8.98 0.00
N ALA A 51 12.06 7.99 0.31
CA ALA A 51 10.70 7.92 -0.23
C ALA A 51 9.84 9.14 0.15
N ALA A 52 10.09 9.78 1.29
CA ALA A 52 9.41 11.01 1.70
C ALA A 52 9.72 12.19 0.75
N ILE A 53 10.79 12.09 -0.06
CA ILE A 53 11.16 13.11 -1.04
C ILE A 53 10.77 12.69 -2.45
N TYR A 54 11.18 11.49 -2.86
CA TYR A 54 11.16 11.08 -4.26
C TYR A 54 10.18 9.93 -4.56
N GLY A 55 9.51 9.39 -3.53
CA GLY A 55 8.71 8.17 -3.62
C GLY A 55 9.53 6.92 -3.93
N ILE A 56 8.82 5.80 -4.11
CA ILE A 56 9.40 4.49 -4.44
C ILE A 56 10.37 4.52 -5.64
N TYR A 57 10.04 5.25 -6.71
CA TYR A 57 10.87 5.27 -7.93
C TYR A 57 12.19 6.01 -7.71
N GLY A 58 12.22 7.01 -6.83
CA GLY A 58 13.46 7.65 -6.42
C GLY A 58 14.35 6.74 -5.58
N LEU A 59 13.77 5.89 -4.74
CA LEU A 59 14.55 4.86 -4.04
C LEU A 59 15.19 3.89 -5.03
N SER A 60 14.45 3.43 -6.04
CA SER A 60 15.01 2.56 -7.09
C SER A 60 16.17 3.25 -7.84
N PHE A 61 16.03 4.55 -8.12
CA PHE A 61 17.13 5.34 -8.68
C PHE A 61 18.37 5.32 -7.78
N TRP A 62 18.22 5.62 -6.48
CA TRP A 62 19.33 5.64 -5.53
C TRP A 62 20.03 4.29 -5.42
N ILE A 63 19.27 3.20 -5.35
CA ILE A 63 19.81 1.83 -5.28
C ILE A 63 20.73 1.55 -6.46
N VAL A 64 20.27 1.84 -7.69
CA VAL A 64 21.08 1.59 -8.90
C VAL A 64 22.28 2.52 -8.95
N LEU A 65 22.11 3.80 -8.60
CA LEU A 65 23.19 4.78 -8.59
C LEU A 65 24.32 4.35 -7.64
N ILE A 66 23.97 3.94 -6.41
CA ILE A 66 24.93 3.46 -5.41
C ILE A 66 25.65 2.21 -5.92
N ASN A 67 24.93 1.25 -6.52
CA ASN A 67 25.54 0.04 -7.09
C ASN A 67 26.54 0.36 -8.23
N ILE A 68 26.24 1.36 -9.06
CA ILE A 68 27.18 1.82 -10.10
C ILE A 68 28.43 2.44 -9.48
N ILE A 69 28.27 3.27 -8.44
CA ILE A 69 29.40 3.87 -7.73
C ILE A 69 30.29 2.78 -7.11
N VAL A 70 29.68 1.78 -6.45
CA VAL A 70 30.39 0.63 -5.87
C VAL A 70 31.12 -0.18 -6.94
N TYR A 71 30.47 -0.44 -8.08
CA TYR A 71 31.14 -1.10 -9.21
C TYR A 71 32.36 -0.32 -9.71
N LYS A 72 32.25 1.00 -9.86
CA LYS A 72 33.35 1.88 -10.28
C LYS A 72 34.47 1.93 -9.24
N LEU A 73 34.12 1.96 -7.95
CA LEU A 73 35.05 1.85 -6.84
C LEU A 73 35.89 0.57 -6.94
N ILE A 74 35.24 -0.58 -7.09
CA ILE A 74 35.92 -1.88 -7.13
C ILE A 74 36.82 -2.00 -8.37
N LYS A 75 36.34 -1.55 -9.54
CA LYS A 75 37.04 -1.72 -10.82
C LYS A 75 38.11 -0.69 -11.09
N LEU A 76 37.90 0.57 -10.69
CA LEU A 76 38.81 1.67 -11.02
C LEU A 76 39.66 2.11 -9.83
N ARG A 77 39.18 1.88 -8.59
CA ARG A 77 39.87 2.18 -7.32
C ARG A 77 40.40 3.62 -7.22
N ARG A 78 39.68 4.58 -7.80
CA ARG A 78 40.07 5.99 -7.79
C ARG A 78 39.38 6.77 -6.68
N ALA A 79 40.09 7.75 -6.12
CA ALA A 79 39.64 8.55 -4.98
C ALA A 79 38.28 9.24 -5.20
N GLU A 80 37.99 9.70 -6.42
CA GLU A 80 36.73 10.39 -6.73
C GLU A 80 35.50 9.53 -6.43
N TYR A 81 35.57 8.22 -6.66
CA TYR A 81 34.42 7.34 -6.42
C TYR A 81 34.21 7.05 -4.93
N TYR A 82 35.26 7.17 -4.09
CA TYR A 82 35.12 7.05 -2.64
C TYR A 82 34.39 8.27 -2.10
N VAL A 83 34.78 9.47 -2.54
CA VAL A 83 34.12 10.72 -2.20
C VAL A 83 32.66 10.69 -2.69
N MET A 84 32.41 10.27 -3.94
CA MET A 84 31.05 10.12 -4.45
C MET A 84 30.23 9.14 -3.62
N PHE A 85 30.78 8.00 -3.23
CA PHE A 85 30.05 7.04 -2.40
C PHE A 85 29.70 7.61 -1.03
N ILE A 86 30.66 8.22 -0.33
CA ILE A 86 30.43 8.84 0.98
C ILE A 86 29.33 9.90 0.89
N ILE A 87 29.34 10.74 -0.14
CA ILE A 87 28.33 11.78 -0.32
C ILE A 87 26.97 11.17 -0.69
N MET A 88 26.93 10.34 -1.73
CA MET A 88 25.69 9.82 -2.32
C MET A 88 25.03 8.71 -1.49
N PHE A 89 25.76 8.06 -0.58
CA PHE A 89 25.21 7.11 0.39
C PHE A 89 25.03 7.77 1.76
N GLY A 90 26.01 8.56 2.20
CA GLY A 90 26.03 9.16 3.54
C GLY A 90 25.02 10.27 3.72
N LEU A 91 24.80 11.17 2.74
CA LEU A 91 23.80 12.23 2.87
C LEU A 91 22.36 11.67 2.95
N PRO A 92 21.93 10.72 2.09
CA PRO A 92 20.63 10.08 2.26
C PRO A 92 20.43 9.38 3.59
N LEU A 93 21.48 8.71 4.10
CA LEU A 93 21.44 8.04 5.39
C LEU A 93 21.33 9.05 6.54
N LEU A 94 22.10 10.13 6.49
CA LEU A 94 22.06 11.23 7.45
C LEU A 94 20.67 11.89 7.48
N TYR A 95 20.08 12.15 6.32
CA TYR A 95 18.69 12.63 6.24
C TYR A 95 17.74 11.68 6.96
N GLY A 96 17.91 10.37 6.76
CA GLY A 96 17.09 9.37 7.43
C GLY A 96 17.21 9.42 8.96
N VAL A 97 18.44 9.50 9.47
CA VAL A 97 18.72 9.62 10.92
C VAL A 97 18.11 10.90 11.50
N LEU A 98 18.19 12.01 10.77
CA LEU A 98 17.65 13.30 11.22
C LEU A 98 16.13 13.38 11.14
N ARG A 99 15.51 12.65 10.19
CA ARG A 99 14.05 12.61 10.01
C ARG A 99 13.36 11.70 11.01
N VAL A 100 13.88 10.50 11.23
CA VAL A 100 13.25 9.51 12.11
C VAL A 100 13.39 9.97 13.56
N LYS A 101 12.25 10.26 14.19
CA LYS A 101 12.15 10.73 15.58
C LYS A 101 11.02 9.99 16.29
N GLU A 102 10.95 10.15 17.60
CA GLU A 102 9.78 9.69 18.33
C GLU A 102 8.54 10.51 17.91
N PRO A 103 7.41 9.86 17.54
CA PRO A 103 6.25 10.57 17.02
C PRO A 103 5.60 11.36 18.15
N GLY A 104 5.29 12.63 17.91
CA GLY A 104 4.55 13.49 18.84
C GLY A 104 3.05 13.48 18.56
N GLY A 105 2.35 14.47 19.13
CA GLY A 105 0.96 14.77 18.81
C GLY A 105 -0.07 13.80 19.40
N GLU A 106 -1.22 13.73 18.73
CA GLU A 106 -2.35 12.90 19.14
C GLU A 106 -2.12 11.43 18.77
N PHE A 107 -2.47 10.53 19.71
CA PHE A 107 -2.35 9.09 19.54
C PHE A 107 -3.70 8.40 19.65
N ILE A 108 -4.02 7.57 18.66
CA ILE A 108 -5.18 6.68 18.68
C ILE A 108 -4.75 5.24 18.93
N SER A 109 -5.63 4.43 19.52
CA SER A 109 -5.43 3.01 19.75
C SER A 109 -6.14 2.18 18.67
N VAL A 110 -5.37 1.38 17.93
CA VAL A 110 -5.88 0.57 16.81
C VAL A 110 -5.74 -0.92 17.14
N GLY A 111 -6.83 -1.66 16.95
CA GLY A 111 -6.85 -3.13 17.02
C GLY A 111 -6.99 -3.73 15.63
N VAL A 112 -6.26 -4.81 15.36
CA VAL A 112 -6.25 -5.51 14.07
C VAL A 112 -6.50 -7.00 14.29
N VAL A 113 -7.50 -7.54 13.59
CA VAL A 113 -7.87 -8.95 13.64
C VAL A 113 -7.28 -9.70 12.45
N GLN A 114 -6.67 -10.85 12.72
CA GLN A 114 -6.20 -11.82 11.72
C GLN A 114 -6.88 -13.17 11.96
N PRO A 115 -7.98 -13.49 11.27
CA PRO A 115 -8.79 -14.67 11.56
C PRO A 115 -8.22 -15.98 10.98
N ASN A 116 -7.27 -15.92 10.05
CA ASN A 116 -6.62 -17.07 9.41
C ASN A 116 -7.59 -18.07 8.74
N ILE A 117 -8.48 -17.57 7.90
CA ILE A 117 -9.47 -18.39 7.21
C ILE A 117 -8.97 -18.78 5.82
N ASP A 118 -9.05 -20.06 5.47
CA ASP A 118 -8.73 -20.51 4.11
C ASP A 118 -9.64 -19.80 3.07
N PRO A 119 -9.08 -19.05 2.10
CA PRO A 119 -9.87 -18.31 1.12
C PRO A 119 -10.79 -19.21 0.28
N ASN A 120 -10.40 -20.47 0.04
CA ASN A 120 -11.19 -21.41 -0.78
C ASN A 120 -12.41 -21.94 -0.04
N LEU A 121 -12.35 -22.03 1.29
CA LEU A 121 -13.44 -22.54 2.11
C LEU A 121 -14.38 -21.43 2.61
N LYS A 122 -13.92 -20.17 2.56
CA LYS A 122 -14.55 -18.97 3.14
C LYS A 122 -16.01 -18.76 2.73
N PHE A 123 -16.39 -19.19 1.53
CA PHE A 123 -17.75 -18.98 0.99
C PHE A 123 -18.75 -20.09 1.36
N THR A 124 -18.29 -21.20 1.95
CA THR A 124 -19.18 -22.29 2.37
C THR A 124 -20.04 -21.89 3.57
N LYS A 125 -21.25 -22.43 3.70
CA LYS A 125 -22.17 -22.08 4.81
C LYS A 125 -21.55 -22.34 6.19
N ALA A 126 -20.90 -23.50 6.37
CA ALA A 126 -20.26 -23.86 7.63
C ALA A 126 -19.08 -22.92 7.97
N MET A 127 -18.21 -22.65 7.00
CA MET A 127 -17.06 -21.77 7.22
C MET A 127 -17.46 -20.32 7.46
N ARG A 128 -18.58 -19.86 6.89
CA ARG A 128 -19.11 -18.51 7.15
C ARG A 128 -19.43 -18.29 8.62
N GLU A 129 -20.12 -19.24 9.25
CA GLU A 129 -20.47 -19.14 10.67
C GLU A 129 -19.23 -19.23 11.57
N GLN A 130 -18.32 -20.17 11.26
CA GLN A 130 -17.05 -20.28 11.96
C GLN A 130 -16.20 -19.01 11.85
N THR A 131 -16.08 -18.44 10.64
CA THR A 131 -15.36 -17.18 10.38
C THR A 131 -15.94 -16.05 11.20
N PHE A 132 -17.27 -15.95 11.22
CA PHE A 132 -17.96 -14.89 11.94
C PHE A 132 -17.74 -14.99 13.45
N ASN A 133 -17.91 -16.19 14.02
CA ASN A 133 -17.66 -16.43 15.45
C ASN A 133 -16.19 -16.16 15.82
N ARG A 134 -15.25 -16.49 14.93
CA ARG A 134 -13.82 -16.20 15.10
C ARG A 134 -13.55 -14.70 15.18
N LEU A 135 -14.10 -13.93 14.24
CA LEU A 135 -13.94 -12.47 14.20
C LEU A 135 -14.50 -11.81 15.47
N ILE A 136 -15.68 -12.25 15.93
CA ILE A 136 -16.28 -11.80 17.19
C ILE A 136 -15.35 -12.13 18.36
N TYR A 137 -14.97 -13.40 18.51
CA TYR A 137 -14.13 -13.86 19.61
C TYR A 137 -12.81 -13.09 19.72
N LEU A 138 -12.09 -12.90 18.60
CA LEU A 138 -10.84 -12.16 18.58
C LEU A 138 -11.03 -10.69 18.95
N SER A 139 -12.11 -10.07 18.48
CA SER A 139 -12.42 -8.67 18.79
C SER A 139 -12.78 -8.47 20.26
N GLU A 140 -13.56 -9.39 20.85
CA GLU A 140 -13.89 -9.35 22.27
C GLU A 140 -12.67 -9.60 23.14
N LYS A 141 -11.84 -10.59 22.79
CA LYS A 141 -10.60 -10.89 23.50
C LYS A 141 -9.67 -9.66 23.48
N GLY A 142 -9.47 -9.05 22.32
CA GLY A 142 -8.66 -7.84 22.19
C GLY A 142 -9.23 -6.66 22.97
N GLY A 143 -10.55 -6.44 22.89
CA GLY A 143 -11.26 -5.39 23.61
C GLY A 143 -11.14 -5.52 25.13
N LYS A 144 -11.33 -6.73 25.66
CA LYS A 144 -11.18 -7.03 27.11
C LYS A 144 -9.77 -6.73 27.61
N ILE A 145 -8.74 -7.27 26.94
CA ILE A 145 -7.33 -7.08 27.33
C ILE A 145 -6.97 -5.59 27.39
N THR A 146 -7.52 -4.78 26.49
CA THR A 146 -7.21 -3.35 26.42
C THR A 146 -7.95 -2.56 27.48
N HIS A 147 -9.23 -2.89 27.69
CA HIS A 147 -10.02 -2.28 28.76
C HIS A 147 -9.39 -2.57 30.13
N GLU A 148 -9.02 -3.82 30.41
CA GLU A 148 -8.35 -4.23 31.66
C GLU A 148 -7.01 -3.51 31.90
N LYS A 149 -6.27 -3.17 30.83
CA LYS A 149 -4.96 -2.51 30.95
C LYS A 149 -5.00 -1.00 31.01
N THR A 150 -6.05 -0.37 30.47
CA THR A 150 -6.04 1.08 30.19
C THR A 150 -7.32 1.81 30.60
N ASP A 151 -8.34 1.09 31.07
CA ASP A 151 -9.72 1.57 31.27
C ASP A 151 -10.36 2.22 30.04
N LYS A 152 -9.76 2.05 28.85
CA LYS A 152 -10.23 2.64 27.59
C LYS A 152 -10.51 1.55 26.56
N SER A 153 -11.51 1.80 25.70
CA SER A 153 -11.75 0.99 24.51
C SER A 153 -10.84 1.43 23.36
N PHE A 154 -10.72 0.61 22.32
CA PHE A 154 -10.02 1.01 21.11
C PHE A 154 -10.73 2.15 20.38
N ASP A 155 -9.97 2.93 19.62
CA ASP A 155 -10.55 3.93 18.73
C ASP A 155 -11.16 3.26 17.50
N ILE A 156 -10.58 2.16 17.04
CA ILE A 156 -11.09 1.33 15.95
C ILE A 156 -10.55 -0.10 16.02
N ILE A 157 -11.37 -1.08 15.63
CA ILE A 157 -10.97 -2.45 15.33
C ILE A 157 -11.13 -2.71 13.83
N ILE A 158 -10.11 -3.32 13.22
CA ILE A 158 -10.01 -3.53 11.77
C ILE A 158 -10.09 -5.03 11.47
N TRP A 159 -11.02 -5.41 10.60
CA TRP A 159 -11.17 -6.74 10.04
C TRP A 159 -10.73 -6.77 8.57
N PRO A 160 -10.27 -7.93 8.06
CA PRO A 160 -9.63 -8.00 6.76
C PRO A 160 -10.62 -7.87 5.58
N GLU A 161 -10.06 -7.92 4.37
CA GLU A 161 -10.83 -7.88 3.13
C GLU A 161 -11.84 -9.03 3.04
N THR A 162 -13.07 -8.68 2.67
CA THR A 162 -14.18 -9.62 2.55
C THR A 162 -14.31 -10.50 3.80
N ALA A 163 -13.96 -10.00 5.00
CA ALA A 163 -14.01 -10.77 6.25
C ALA A 163 -15.39 -11.38 6.45
N ILE A 164 -16.43 -10.67 6.01
CA ILE A 164 -17.79 -11.16 5.94
C ILE A 164 -18.18 -11.25 4.45
N PRO A 165 -18.23 -12.46 3.86
CA PRO A 165 -18.60 -12.66 2.46
C PRO A 165 -20.13 -12.59 2.27
N LEU A 166 -20.77 -11.57 2.84
CA LEU A 166 -22.20 -11.31 2.79
C LEU A 166 -22.43 -9.80 2.74
N PHE A 167 -23.55 -9.36 2.17
CA PHE A 167 -23.91 -7.95 2.05
C PHE A 167 -24.38 -7.38 3.39
N LEU A 168 -23.45 -6.92 4.23
CA LEU A 168 -23.78 -6.27 5.52
C LEU A 168 -24.62 -5.00 5.39
N GLN A 169 -24.74 -4.44 4.18
CA GLN A 169 -25.62 -3.29 3.94
C GLN A 169 -27.10 -3.60 4.11
N PHE A 170 -27.49 -4.88 4.09
CA PHE A 170 -28.88 -5.31 4.23
C PHE A 170 -29.11 -5.89 5.64
N PRO A 171 -30.29 -5.63 6.24
CA PRO A 171 -30.67 -6.20 7.52
C PRO A 171 -30.59 -7.73 7.54
N GLY A 172 -30.13 -8.27 8.67
CA GLY A 172 -30.09 -9.71 8.91
C GLY A 172 -29.13 -10.10 10.03
N LYS A 173 -29.17 -11.37 10.42
CA LYS A 173 -28.49 -11.90 11.63
C LYS A 173 -27.01 -11.52 11.77
N TYR A 174 -26.27 -11.47 10.65
CA TYR A 174 -24.84 -11.15 10.68
C TYR A 174 -24.60 -9.64 10.84
N GLN A 175 -25.45 -8.80 10.26
CA GLN A 175 -25.37 -7.35 10.48
C GLN A 175 -25.65 -7.03 11.96
N GLU A 176 -26.75 -7.59 12.49
CA GLU A 176 -27.16 -7.40 13.89
C GLU A 176 -26.06 -7.83 14.86
N ALA A 177 -25.46 -9.01 14.67
CA ALA A 177 -24.41 -9.48 15.55
C ALA A 177 -23.12 -8.64 15.52
N VAL A 178 -22.76 -8.02 14.38
CA VAL A 178 -21.63 -7.07 14.35
C VAL A 178 -22.00 -5.76 15.04
N TYR A 179 -23.27 -5.31 14.93
CA TYR A 179 -23.75 -4.12 15.62
C TYR A 179 -23.74 -4.34 17.13
N GLU A 180 -24.26 -5.49 17.59
CA GLU A 180 -24.22 -5.90 18.99
C GLU A 180 -22.79 -6.01 19.51
N LEU A 181 -21.87 -6.59 18.73
CA LEU A 181 -20.46 -6.62 19.10
C LEU A 181 -19.92 -5.20 19.30
N SER A 182 -20.05 -4.34 18.29
CA SER A 182 -19.56 -2.95 18.33
C SER A 182 -20.12 -2.17 19.53
N ASN A 183 -21.41 -2.39 19.86
CA ASN A 183 -22.06 -1.86 21.06
C ASN A 183 -21.47 -2.42 22.35
N ARG A 184 -21.31 -3.73 22.44
CA ARG A 184 -20.85 -4.44 23.65
C ARG A 184 -19.43 -4.07 24.03
N ILE A 185 -18.53 -3.94 23.05
CA ILE A 185 -17.13 -3.51 23.28
C ILE A 185 -16.94 -1.99 23.16
N ASN A 186 -18.01 -1.23 22.92
CA ASN A 186 -18.01 0.22 22.72
C ASN A 186 -16.88 0.72 21.80
N THR A 187 -16.72 0.05 20.64
CA THR A 187 -15.63 0.28 19.69
C THR A 187 -16.15 0.23 18.25
N PRO A 188 -15.81 1.22 17.40
CA PRO A 188 -16.06 1.16 15.96
C PRO A 188 -15.36 -0.02 15.29
N ILE A 189 -16.05 -0.71 14.37
CA ILE A 189 -15.49 -1.82 13.59
C ILE A 189 -15.44 -1.40 12.13
N PHE A 190 -14.26 -1.49 11.53
CA PHE A 190 -14.06 -1.33 10.10
C PHE A 190 -13.80 -2.70 9.46
N THR A 191 -14.58 -3.08 8.46
CA THR A 191 -14.51 -4.42 7.88
C THR A 191 -14.71 -4.43 6.37
N GLY A 192 -14.03 -5.35 5.69
CA GLY A 192 -14.30 -5.67 4.29
C GLY A 192 -15.60 -6.48 4.12
N THR A 193 -16.42 -6.07 3.16
CA THR A 193 -17.71 -6.69 2.80
C THR A 193 -18.07 -6.31 1.36
N PRO A 194 -18.70 -7.20 0.56
CA PRO A 194 -19.22 -6.80 -0.74
C PRO A 194 -20.32 -5.74 -0.57
N ILE A 195 -20.38 -4.81 -1.52
CA ILE A 195 -21.41 -3.75 -1.59
C ILE A 195 -22.22 -3.95 -2.86
N TYR A 196 -23.55 -3.98 -2.74
CA TYR A 196 -24.47 -4.06 -3.86
C TYR A 196 -25.12 -2.71 -4.13
N ASN A 197 -25.06 -2.23 -5.36
CA ASN A 197 -25.76 -1.03 -5.77
C ASN A 197 -26.99 -1.41 -6.60
N SER A 198 -28.18 -1.33 -5.99
CA SER A 198 -29.43 -1.71 -6.64
C SER A 198 -29.78 -0.85 -7.86
N LYS A 199 -29.25 0.38 -7.98
CA LYS A 199 -29.57 1.30 -9.09
C LYS A 199 -28.99 0.82 -10.42
N ASN A 200 -27.74 0.35 -10.41
CA ASN A 200 -27.04 -0.12 -11.60
C ASN A 200 -26.80 -1.64 -11.58
N ARG A 201 -27.26 -2.34 -10.53
CA ARG A 201 -27.10 -3.79 -10.32
C ARG A 201 -25.65 -4.26 -10.27
N GLU A 202 -24.74 -3.38 -9.85
CA GLU A 202 -23.32 -3.69 -9.73
C GLU A 202 -22.97 -4.16 -8.30
N ILE A 203 -22.01 -5.09 -8.23
CA ILE A 203 -21.38 -5.53 -6.99
C ILE A 203 -19.98 -4.90 -6.94
N TYR A 204 -19.54 -4.46 -5.76
CA TYR A 204 -18.20 -3.93 -5.53
C TYR A 204 -17.51 -4.72 -4.42
N ASN A 205 -16.20 -4.93 -4.55
CA ASN A 205 -15.35 -5.21 -3.40
C ASN A 205 -15.30 -3.93 -2.55
N GLY A 206 -15.65 -4.02 -1.27
CA GLY A 206 -15.92 -2.85 -0.47
C GLY A 206 -15.58 -3.01 0.99
N ALA A 207 -15.75 -1.91 1.71
CA ALA A 207 -15.55 -1.84 3.14
C ALA A 207 -16.59 -0.93 3.77
N VAL A 208 -16.92 -1.19 5.03
CA VAL A 208 -17.88 -0.40 5.80
C VAL A 208 -17.33 -0.06 7.18
N LEU A 209 -17.70 1.12 7.67
CA LEU A 209 -17.50 1.52 9.06
C LEU A 209 -18.80 1.30 9.83
N ILE A 210 -18.71 0.57 10.93
CA ILE A 210 -19.81 0.28 11.85
C ILE A 210 -19.50 0.97 13.17
N GLU A 211 -20.38 1.86 13.60
CA GLU A 211 -20.24 2.63 14.83
C GLU A 211 -21.19 2.13 15.93
N PRO A 212 -20.74 2.16 17.21
CA PRO A 212 -21.62 1.87 18.33
C PRO A 212 -22.87 2.75 18.29
N LYS A 213 -24.03 2.12 18.47
CA LYS A 213 -25.38 2.69 18.50
C LYS A 213 -25.87 3.30 17.18
N LYS A 214 -25.02 3.36 16.15
CA LYS A 214 -25.36 3.95 14.84
C LYS A 214 -25.40 2.94 13.70
N GLY A 215 -24.75 1.78 13.85
CA GLY A 215 -24.66 0.78 12.79
C GLY A 215 -23.71 1.23 11.67
N ILE A 216 -23.99 0.86 10.42
CA ILE A 216 -23.14 1.28 9.27
C ILE A 216 -23.37 2.75 8.97
N THR A 217 -22.32 3.56 9.12
CA THR A 217 -22.39 5.01 8.84
C THR A 217 -21.73 5.39 7.53
N GLN A 218 -20.69 4.67 7.11
CA GLN A 218 -19.88 5.02 5.96
C GLN A 218 -19.44 3.76 5.19
N LYS A 219 -19.21 3.92 3.87
CA LYS A 219 -18.88 2.81 2.96
C LYS A 219 -17.84 3.26 1.95
N TYR A 220 -16.99 2.34 1.51
CA TYR A 220 -16.02 2.52 0.44
C TYR A 220 -16.12 1.38 -0.57
N LYS A 221 -15.91 1.71 -1.84
CA LYS A 221 -15.88 0.77 -2.97
C LYS A 221 -14.48 0.82 -3.56
N LYS A 222 -13.81 -0.33 -3.65
CA LYS A 222 -12.48 -0.49 -4.23
C LYS A 222 -12.40 0.18 -5.60
N ILE A 223 -11.39 1.03 -5.80
CA ILE A 223 -11.17 1.78 -7.03
C ILE A 223 -10.34 0.93 -8.00
N HIS A 224 -9.18 0.45 -7.56
CA HIS A 224 -8.26 -0.28 -8.44
C HIS A 224 -8.45 -1.79 -8.27
N LEU A 225 -9.04 -2.42 -9.29
CA LEU A 225 -9.35 -3.85 -9.29
C LEU A 225 -8.16 -4.69 -9.76
N VAL A 226 -8.08 -5.93 -9.31
CA VAL A 226 -7.06 -6.88 -9.77
C VAL A 226 -7.37 -7.33 -11.21
N PRO A 227 -6.48 -7.07 -12.18
CA PRO A 227 -6.65 -7.53 -13.56
C PRO A 227 -6.80 -9.05 -13.61
N PHE A 228 -7.80 -9.54 -14.33
CA PHE A 228 -8.12 -10.97 -14.52
C PHE A 228 -8.51 -11.73 -13.24
N GLY A 229 -8.56 -11.06 -12.08
CA GLY A 229 -9.00 -11.65 -10.82
C GLY A 229 -10.34 -11.11 -10.34
N GLU A 230 -10.58 -9.81 -10.52
CA GLU A 230 -11.81 -9.13 -10.12
C GLU A 230 -12.56 -8.48 -11.30
N HIS A 231 -11.84 -8.26 -12.42
CA HIS A 231 -12.35 -7.59 -13.60
C HIS A 231 -11.53 -7.97 -14.84
N ILE A 232 -12.16 -7.95 -16.01
CA ILE A 232 -11.45 -8.07 -17.29
C ILE A 232 -10.99 -6.69 -17.76
N PRO A 233 -9.67 -6.44 -17.87
CA PRO A 233 -9.17 -5.16 -18.37
C PRO A 233 -9.72 -4.81 -19.76
N PHE A 234 -9.98 -3.52 -19.98
CA PHE A 234 -10.47 -2.93 -21.23
C PHE A 234 -11.84 -3.44 -21.71
N ASP A 235 -12.64 -4.05 -20.85
CA ASP A 235 -13.99 -4.54 -21.19
C ASP A 235 -14.93 -3.42 -21.69
N ASN A 236 -14.70 -2.19 -21.24
CA ASN A 236 -15.40 -0.99 -21.66
C ASN A 236 -15.08 -0.58 -23.10
N TYR A 237 -13.90 -0.95 -23.59
CA TYR A 237 -13.44 -0.65 -24.95
C TYR A 237 -13.64 -1.82 -25.92
N ILE A 238 -13.59 -3.05 -25.41
CA ILE A 238 -13.67 -4.28 -26.20
C ILE A 238 -14.86 -5.11 -25.69
N PRO A 239 -16.05 -4.96 -26.28
CA PRO A 239 -17.28 -5.61 -25.80
C PRO A 239 -17.23 -7.15 -25.74
N LEU A 240 -16.32 -7.78 -26.50
CA LEU A 240 -16.10 -9.23 -26.46
C LEU A 240 -15.60 -9.69 -25.08
N PHE A 241 -14.86 -8.84 -24.38
CA PHE A 241 -14.26 -9.14 -23.08
C PHE A 241 -15.28 -9.21 -21.93
N LYS A 242 -16.44 -8.55 -22.06
CA LYS A 242 -17.56 -8.67 -21.12
C LYS A 242 -18.18 -10.07 -21.03
N LYS A 243 -17.83 -10.96 -21.97
CA LYS A 243 -18.33 -12.35 -22.01
C LYS A 243 -17.40 -13.33 -21.29
N ILE A 244 -16.24 -12.88 -20.79
CA ILE A 244 -15.25 -13.74 -20.15
C ILE A 244 -15.47 -13.68 -18.64
N ASP A 245 -15.80 -14.82 -18.04
CA ASP A 245 -15.90 -14.96 -16.59
C ASP A 245 -14.52 -15.27 -16.00
N VAL A 246 -14.05 -14.43 -15.06
CA VAL A 246 -12.77 -14.59 -14.34
C VAL A 246 -12.92 -15.35 -13.02
N GLY A 247 -14.12 -15.80 -12.68
CA GLY A 247 -14.40 -16.63 -11.50
C GLY A 247 -14.42 -15.85 -10.18
N GLY A 248 -13.53 -14.87 -9.98
CA GLY A 248 -13.64 -13.88 -8.91
C GLY A 248 -14.67 -12.84 -9.32
N GLY A 249 -15.83 -12.83 -8.64
CA GLY A 249 -17.04 -12.15 -9.09
C GLY A 249 -16.80 -10.80 -9.76
N ASP A 250 -17.42 -10.61 -10.93
CA ASP A 250 -17.30 -9.43 -11.78
C ASP A 250 -17.65 -8.14 -11.00
N TYR A 251 -16.62 -7.54 -10.40
CA TYR A 251 -16.76 -6.38 -9.55
C TYR A 251 -16.67 -5.10 -10.38
N ALA A 252 -17.55 -4.15 -10.09
CA ALA A 252 -17.43 -2.80 -10.62
C ALA A 252 -16.37 -2.00 -9.84
N SER A 253 -15.75 -1.04 -10.52
CA SER A 253 -14.76 -0.13 -9.95
C SER A 253 -15.43 1.08 -9.27
N GLY A 254 -14.97 1.41 -8.06
CA GLY A 254 -15.30 2.63 -7.35
C GLY A 254 -14.65 3.87 -7.98
N LYS A 255 -15.22 5.05 -7.71
CA LYS A 255 -14.79 6.32 -8.33
C LYS A 255 -14.42 7.42 -7.32
N GLU A 256 -14.57 7.15 -6.03
CA GLU A 256 -14.44 8.15 -4.97
C GLU A 256 -13.28 7.81 -4.04
N TYR A 257 -12.36 8.77 -3.84
CA TYR A 257 -11.37 8.69 -2.78
C TYR A 257 -12.06 8.93 -1.43
N LYS A 258 -12.53 7.85 -0.81
CA LYS A 258 -13.31 7.93 0.43
C LYS A 258 -12.43 8.26 1.63
N ILE A 259 -12.75 9.37 2.29
CA ILE A 259 -12.32 9.66 3.66
C ILE A 259 -13.42 9.17 4.63
N PHE A 260 -13.01 8.40 5.62
CA PHE A 260 -13.82 8.01 6.76
C PHE A 260 -13.50 8.93 7.94
N GLU A 261 -14.54 9.36 8.65
CA GLU A 261 -14.39 10.17 9.86
C GLU A 261 -14.98 9.44 11.06
N ILE A 262 -14.22 9.30 12.14
CA ILE A 262 -14.66 8.64 13.37
C ILE A 262 -13.90 9.19 14.57
N LYS A 263 -14.59 9.42 15.70
CA LYS A 263 -13.97 9.85 16.97
C LYS A 263 -12.97 11.03 16.84
N GLY A 264 -13.19 11.93 15.87
CA GLY A 264 -12.35 13.11 15.67
C GLY A 264 -11.13 12.93 14.77
N PHE A 265 -10.85 11.72 14.25
CA PHE A 265 -9.77 11.48 13.30
C PHE A 265 -10.30 10.97 11.95
N LYS A 266 -9.48 11.10 10.91
CA LYS A 266 -9.82 10.68 9.55
C LYS A 266 -8.92 9.54 9.08
N PHE A 267 -9.49 8.60 8.34
CA PHE A 267 -8.73 7.52 7.72
C PHE A 267 -9.25 7.19 6.32
N SER A 268 -8.42 6.51 5.55
CA SER A 268 -8.83 5.94 4.25
C SER A 268 -8.42 4.49 4.15
N CYS A 269 -9.05 3.77 3.21
CA CYS A 269 -8.85 2.35 3.02
C CYS A 269 -8.19 2.05 1.67
N LEU A 270 -7.14 1.24 1.69
CA LEU A 270 -6.55 0.58 0.54
C LEU A 270 -6.96 -0.90 0.61
N ILE A 271 -7.76 -1.38 -0.33
CA ILE A 271 -8.18 -2.79 -0.35
C ILE A 271 -7.16 -3.58 -1.16
N CYS A 272 -6.41 -4.45 -0.48
CA CYS A 272 -5.52 -5.43 -1.07
C CYS A 272 -4.54 -4.79 -2.06
N PHE A 273 -4.68 -5.14 -3.35
CA PHE A 273 -3.88 -4.69 -4.47
C PHE A 273 -3.72 -3.16 -4.55
N GLU A 274 -4.68 -2.37 -4.07
CA GLU A 274 -4.56 -0.89 -4.06
C GLU A 274 -3.34 -0.38 -3.30
N SER A 275 -2.83 -1.13 -2.32
CA SER A 275 -1.70 -0.69 -1.51
C SER A 275 -0.38 -0.60 -2.27
N ILE A 276 -0.25 -1.29 -3.40
CA ILE A 276 0.98 -1.26 -4.21
C ILE A 276 1.07 -0.01 -5.11
N PHE A 277 -0.03 0.72 -5.25
CA PHE A 277 -0.13 1.92 -6.09
C PHE A 277 0.15 3.19 -5.27
N PRO A 278 1.33 3.81 -5.44
CA PRO A 278 1.69 4.99 -4.66
C PRO A 278 0.73 6.16 -4.86
N GLU A 279 0.17 6.32 -6.06
CA GLU A 279 -0.75 7.40 -6.41
C GLU A 279 -2.10 7.33 -5.68
N LEU A 280 -2.62 6.12 -5.42
CA LEU A 280 -3.86 5.95 -4.66
C LEU A 280 -3.67 6.40 -3.22
N SER A 281 -2.64 5.88 -2.54
CA SER A 281 -2.33 6.26 -1.16
C SER A 281 -2.12 7.78 -1.02
N ARG A 282 -1.45 8.38 -2.00
CA ARG A 282 -1.19 9.81 -2.03
C ARG A 282 -2.47 10.61 -2.20
N ALA A 283 -3.38 10.17 -3.06
CA ALA A 283 -4.68 10.82 -3.25
C ALA A 283 -5.50 10.80 -1.95
N PHE A 284 -5.59 9.65 -1.28
CA PHE A 284 -6.29 9.55 0.00
C PHE A 284 -5.72 10.47 1.09
N VAL A 285 -4.40 10.50 1.25
CA VAL A 285 -3.77 11.39 2.25
C VAL A 285 -3.92 12.86 1.84
N LYS A 286 -3.87 13.18 0.55
CA LYS A 286 -4.13 14.54 0.05
C LYS A 286 -5.54 15.02 0.38
N ASP A 287 -6.51 14.12 0.38
CA ASP A 287 -7.90 14.43 0.71
C ASP A 287 -8.17 14.45 2.23
N GLY A 288 -7.13 14.20 3.05
CA GLY A 288 -7.14 14.45 4.49
C GLY A 288 -7.21 13.19 5.35
N ALA A 289 -6.74 12.03 4.88
CA ALA A 289 -6.58 10.86 5.71
C ALA A 289 -5.37 11.00 6.67
N ASP A 290 -5.61 10.88 7.97
CA ASP A 290 -4.57 10.90 9.02
C ASP A 290 -3.99 9.50 9.28
N LEU A 291 -4.72 8.46 8.88
CA LEU A 291 -4.34 7.04 8.96
C LEU A 291 -4.67 6.33 7.65
N LEU A 292 -3.77 5.49 7.16
CA LEU A 292 -4.07 4.53 6.11
C LEU A 292 -4.45 3.18 6.73
N ILE A 293 -5.61 2.66 6.35
CA ILE A 293 -6.01 1.29 6.67
C ILE A 293 -5.83 0.45 5.42
N ASN A 294 -5.20 -0.70 5.55
CA ASN A 294 -5.10 -1.66 4.47
C ASN A 294 -5.74 -2.99 4.88
N ILE A 295 -6.81 -3.38 4.18
CA ILE A 295 -7.48 -4.66 4.40
C ILE A 295 -7.19 -5.59 3.23
N THR A 296 -6.84 -6.85 3.48
CA THR A 296 -6.39 -7.74 2.41
C THR A 296 -6.63 -9.21 2.69
N ASN A 297 -6.72 -10.00 1.63
CA ASN A 297 -6.76 -11.45 1.67
C ASN A 297 -5.60 -12.05 0.87
N ASP A 298 -4.42 -12.16 1.48
CA ASP A 298 -3.22 -12.72 0.84
C ASP A 298 -3.22 -14.25 0.69
N GLY A 299 -4.30 -14.94 1.05
CA GLY A 299 -4.36 -16.41 1.02
C GLY A 299 -4.13 -17.00 -0.37
N TRP A 300 -4.40 -16.23 -1.43
CA TRP A 300 -4.18 -16.63 -2.83
C TRP A 300 -2.71 -16.90 -3.17
N PHE A 301 -1.76 -16.28 -2.45
CA PHE A 301 -0.34 -16.51 -2.68
C PHE A 301 0.19 -17.77 -1.97
N GLY A 302 -0.54 -18.32 -1.00
CA GLY A 302 -0.02 -19.42 -0.17
C GLY A 302 1.21 -19.02 0.67
N LYS A 303 2.11 -19.97 0.94
CA LYS A 303 3.30 -19.80 1.80
C LYS A 303 4.56 -19.32 1.05
N ILE A 304 4.42 -18.75 -0.14
CA ILE A 304 5.55 -18.23 -0.92
C ILE A 304 5.82 -16.75 -0.58
N SER A 305 6.75 -16.10 -1.30
CA SER A 305 7.19 -14.73 -1.01
C SER A 305 6.12 -13.63 -1.20
N GLY A 306 5.00 -13.92 -1.88
CA GLY A 306 3.97 -12.94 -2.25
C GLY A 306 3.43 -12.10 -1.08
N PRO A 307 2.93 -12.70 0.02
CA PRO A 307 2.39 -11.95 1.15
C PRO A 307 3.44 -11.06 1.83
N GLN A 308 4.68 -11.53 1.92
CA GLN A 308 5.78 -10.75 2.49
C GLN A 308 6.12 -9.55 1.60
N GLN A 309 6.19 -9.75 0.28
CA GLN A 309 6.38 -8.66 -0.68
C GLN A 309 5.25 -7.64 -0.58
N HIS A 310 4.00 -8.09 -0.55
CA HIS A 310 2.82 -7.22 -0.45
C HIS A 310 2.81 -6.41 0.86
N ASN A 311 3.16 -7.06 1.97
CA ASN A 311 3.31 -6.41 3.28
C ASN A 311 4.35 -5.28 3.23
N ASP A 312 5.53 -5.56 2.69
CA ASP A 312 6.63 -4.60 2.60
C ASP A 312 6.29 -3.41 1.68
N MET A 313 5.50 -3.62 0.63
CA MET A 313 5.02 -2.53 -0.23
C MET A 313 4.12 -1.54 0.52
N ALA A 314 3.28 -2.03 1.43
CA ALA A 314 2.40 -1.18 2.24
C ALA A 314 3.19 -0.26 3.20
N ILE A 315 4.37 -0.69 3.67
CA ILE A 315 5.22 0.14 4.54
C ILE A 315 5.60 1.45 3.84
N LEU A 316 5.98 1.41 2.55
CA LEU A 316 6.41 2.62 1.85
C LEU A 316 5.33 3.69 1.78
N ARG A 317 4.05 3.29 1.74
CA ARG A 317 2.92 4.21 1.71
C ARG A 317 2.91 5.13 2.93
N THR A 318 3.39 4.66 4.08
CA THR A 318 3.54 5.48 5.30
C THR A 318 4.61 6.54 5.14
N VAL A 319 5.81 6.15 4.71
CA VAL A 319 6.98 7.03 4.58
C VAL A 319 6.78 8.06 3.47
N GLU A 320 6.17 7.64 2.36
CA GLU A 320 5.82 8.51 1.24
C GLU A 320 4.87 9.61 1.66
N ASN A 321 3.88 9.32 2.50
CA ASN A 321 2.81 10.26 2.82
C ASN A 321 2.92 10.90 4.21
N GLY A 322 3.79 10.39 5.08
CA GLY A 322 3.99 10.89 6.44
C GLY A 322 2.81 10.63 7.37
N VAL A 323 2.12 9.50 7.19
CA VAL A 323 0.99 9.03 8.02
C VAL A 323 1.20 7.56 8.42
N PRO A 324 0.69 7.12 9.58
CA PRO A 324 0.72 5.70 9.97
C PRO A 324 -0.12 4.80 9.06
N LEU A 325 0.10 3.49 9.17
CA LEU A 325 -0.71 2.47 8.51
C LEU A 325 -1.06 1.31 9.43
N ALA A 326 -2.31 0.86 9.37
CA ALA A 326 -2.77 -0.38 10.01
C ALA A 326 -3.25 -1.38 8.95
N ARG A 327 -2.58 -2.53 8.85
CA ARG A 327 -2.85 -3.59 7.89
C ARG A 327 -3.52 -4.78 8.57
N SER A 328 -4.72 -5.13 8.13
CA SER A 328 -5.45 -6.35 8.52
C SER A 328 -5.48 -7.33 7.35
N ALA A 329 -4.74 -8.43 7.48
CA ALA A 329 -4.74 -9.53 6.53
C ALA A 329 -5.56 -10.71 7.06
N ASN A 330 -6.19 -11.47 6.16
CA ASN A 330 -6.91 -12.69 6.53
C ASN A 330 -5.94 -13.80 6.99
N THR A 331 -5.10 -14.29 6.07
CA THR A 331 -4.05 -15.30 6.30
C THR A 331 -2.63 -14.75 6.07
N GLY A 332 -2.55 -13.52 5.55
CA GLY A 332 -1.32 -12.78 5.30
C GLY A 332 -0.67 -12.27 6.59
N ILE A 333 0.24 -11.30 6.44
CA ILE A 333 0.84 -10.59 7.56
C ILE A 333 -0.02 -9.35 7.85
N SER A 334 -0.43 -9.22 9.11
CA SER A 334 -1.06 -8.02 9.67
C SER A 334 -0.01 -7.24 10.44
N MET A 335 -0.06 -5.91 10.35
CA MET A 335 0.92 -5.06 11.03
C MET A 335 0.37 -3.68 11.32
N ILE A 336 0.98 -3.00 12.29
CA ILE A 336 0.77 -1.58 12.55
C ILE A 336 2.13 -0.87 12.41
N VAL A 337 2.16 0.18 11.60
CA VAL A 337 3.37 0.87 11.17
C VAL A 337 3.21 2.36 11.41
N ASP A 338 4.24 3.03 11.91
CA ASP A 338 4.22 4.48 12.11
C ASP A 338 4.53 5.27 10.81
N LYS A 339 4.46 6.61 10.87
CA LYS A 339 4.75 7.50 9.73
C LYS A 339 6.18 7.45 9.19
N TYR A 340 7.10 6.80 9.91
CA TYR A 340 8.50 6.62 9.50
C TYR A 340 8.76 5.22 8.93
N GLY A 341 7.75 4.37 8.81
CA GLY A 341 7.90 3.00 8.33
C GLY A 341 8.42 2.04 9.39
N ARG A 342 8.42 2.40 10.68
CA ARG A 342 8.77 1.48 11.77
C ARG A 342 7.58 0.59 12.07
N ILE A 343 7.79 -0.72 11.98
CA ILE A 343 6.80 -1.72 12.36
C ILE A 343 6.72 -1.73 13.89
N LEU A 344 5.57 -1.34 14.44
CA LEU A 344 5.32 -1.32 15.88
C LEU A 344 4.94 -2.71 16.40
N VAL A 345 4.15 -3.43 15.60
CA VAL A 345 3.74 -4.82 15.86
C VAL A 345 3.38 -5.49 14.53
N GLU A 346 3.71 -6.77 14.38
CA GLU A 346 3.35 -7.60 13.23
C GLU A 346 2.99 -9.04 13.66
N THR A 347 2.10 -9.68 12.90
CA THR A 347 1.75 -11.10 13.07
C THR A 347 2.66 -12.00 12.24
N GLY A 348 2.56 -13.31 12.47
CA GLY A 348 3.09 -14.31 11.54
C GLY A 348 2.11 -14.66 10.41
N LEU A 349 2.64 -15.17 9.31
CA LEU A 349 1.85 -15.72 8.20
C LEU A 349 1.06 -16.97 8.63
N PHE A 350 -0.19 -17.11 8.17
CA PHE A 350 -1.08 -18.23 8.51
C PHE A 350 -1.30 -18.46 10.02
N LYS A 351 -1.31 -17.37 10.80
CA LYS A 351 -1.60 -17.42 12.24
C LYS A 351 -2.92 -16.73 12.54
N GLU A 352 -3.72 -17.33 13.41
CA GLU A 352 -4.85 -16.63 14.01
C GLU A 352 -4.33 -15.71 15.11
N ASP A 353 -4.61 -14.41 15.03
CA ASP A 353 -4.07 -13.44 15.97
C ASP A 353 -4.93 -12.17 16.12
N PHE A 354 -4.68 -11.44 17.19
CA PHE A 354 -5.14 -10.08 17.42
C PHE A 354 -3.94 -9.24 17.86
N ILE A 355 -3.59 -8.22 17.07
CA ILE A 355 -2.52 -7.28 17.42
C ILE A 355 -3.10 -5.89 17.64
N SER A 356 -2.45 -5.12 18.48
CA SER A 356 -2.82 -3.73 18.72
C SER A 356 -1.62 -2.87 19.03
N SER A 357 -1.75 -1.59 18.72
CA SER A 357 -0.77 -0.57 19.07
C SER A 357 -1.44 0.80 19.11
N ARG A 358 -0.79 1.75 19.79
CA ARG A 358 -1.09 3.16 19.62
C ARG A 358 -0.26 3.72 18.46
N VAL A 359 -0.85 4.60 17.68
CA VAL A 359 -0.19 5.29 16.57
C VAL A 359 -0.45 6.78 16.64
N SER A 360 0.58 7.58 16.35
CA SER A 360 0.42 9.02 16.19
C SER A 360 -0.22 9.32 14.85
N ILE A 361 -1.30 10.10 14.87
CA ILE A 361 -2.00 10.59 13.68
C ILE A 361 -1.59 12.02 13.32
N GLU A 362 -0.51 12.52 13.92
CA GLU A 362 0.06 13.81 13.56
C GLU A 362 0.65 13.75 12.14
N HIS A 363 -0.03 14.45 11.24
CA HIS A 363 0.30 14.49 9.82
C HIS A 363 1.64 15.21 9.55
N GLU A 364 2.60 14.51 8.95
CA GLU A 364 3.83 15.11 8.43
C GLU A 364 3.73 15.24 6.91
N ARG A 365 3.55 16.46 6.39
CA ARG A 365 3.44 16.66 4.95
C ARG A 365 4.81 16.52 4.27
N THR A 366 5.05 15.35 3.68
CA THR A 366 6.31 15.05 2.99
C THR A 366 6.44 15.82 1.67
N ILE A 367 7.65 15.92 1.14
CA ILE A 367 7.89 16.54 -0.17
C ILE A 367 7.22 15.71 -1.27
N TYR A 368 7.28 14.37 -1.20
CA TYR A 368 6.62 13.47 -2.12
C TYR A 368 5.10 13.70 -2.16
N GLN A 369 4.46 14.00 -1.02
CA GLN A 369 3.05 14.38 -1.01
C GLN A 369 2.83 15.63 -1.87
N ILE A 370 3.69 16.64 -1.74
CA ILE A 370 3.56 17.89 -2.50
C ILE A 370 3.79 17.64 -4.00
N ILE A 371 4.88 16.98 -4.38
CA ILE A 371 5.35 16.90 -5.77
C ILE A 371 4.88 15.65 -6.54
N GLY A 372 4.49 14.59 -5.85
CA GLY A 372 4.09 13.30 -6.44
C GLY A 372 5.15 12.71 -7.37
N HIS A 373 4.72 12.27 -8.55
CA HIS A 373 5.57 11.57 -9.53
C HIS A 373 6.45 12.49 -10.39
N ILE A 374 6.74 13.71 -9.95
CA ILE A 374 7.64 14.62 -10.70
C ILE A 374 9.01 13.97 -10.96
N PHE A 375 9.58 13.23 -10.00
CA PHE A 375 10.88 12.58 -10.15
C PHE A 375 10.95 11.55 -11.31
N PRO A 376 10.09 10.52 -11.37
CA PRO A 376 10.11 9.60 -12.50
C PRO A 376 9.74 10.28 -13.83
N ILE A 377 8.89 11.31 -13.83
CA ILE A 377 8.59 12.10 -15.04
C ILE A 377 9.85 12.80 -15.55
N ILE A 378 10.63 13.46 -14.68
CA ILE A 378 11.91 14.07 -15.04
C ILE A 378 12.88 13.00 -15.58
N SER A 379 12.89 11.80 -14.97
CA SER A 379 13.72 10.69 -15.43
C SER A 379 13.37 10.28 -16.88
N LEU A 380 12.07 10.19 -17.21
CA LEU A 380 11.60 9.91 -18.57
C LEU A 380 11.94 11.02 -19.58
N LEU A 381 11.81 12.28 -19.17
CA LEU A 381 12.19 13.42 -20.00
C LEU A 381 13.70 13.41 -20.30
N PHE A 382 14.52 13.15 -19.28
CA PHE A 382 15.97 13.06 -19.41
C PHE A 382 16.41 11.95 -20.38
N ILE A 383 15.77 10.77 -20.30
CA ILE A 383 15.95 9.67 -21.26
C ILE A 383 15.61 10.12 -22.69
N THR A 384 14.46 10.77 -22.86
CA THR A 384 14.01 11.24 -24.17
C THR A 384 14.98 12.24 -24.79
N VAL A 385 15.44 13.23 -24.03
CA VAL A 385 16.42 14.24 -24.49
C VAL A 385 17.71 13.59 -24.95
N VAL A 386 18.26 12.65 -24.17
CA VAL A 386 19.52 11.99 -24.53
C VAL A 386 19.40 11.08 -25.75
N LEU A 387 18.25 10.40 -25.92
CA LEU A 387 17.97 9.64 -27.14
C LEU A 387 17.90 10.55 -28.37
N VAL A 388 17.18 11.68 -28.29
CA VAL A 388 17.06 12.65 -29.39
C VAL A 388 18.42 13.25 -29.76
N CYS A 389 19.21 13.67 -28.76
CA CYS A 389 20.56 14.20 -28.97
C CYS A 389 21.46 13.16 -29.67
N ARG A 390 21.42 11.88 -29.25
CA ARG A 390 22.17 10.80 -29.91
C ARG A 390 21.74 10.58 -31.35
N ILE A 391 20.44 10.58 -31.63
CA ILE A 391 19.92 10.42 -33.00
C ILE A 391 20.38 11.58 -33.89
N ARG A 392 20.32 12.82 -33.38
CA ARG A 392 20.78 14.02 -34.12
C ARG A 392 22.28 13.98 -34.41
N ILE A 393 23.11 13.61 -33.44
CA ILE A 393 24.56 13.46 -33.62
C ILE A 393 24.86 12.37 -34.66
N ARG A 394 24.18 11.22 -34.60
CA ARG A 394 24.34 10.14 -35.60
C ARG A 394 23.93 10.58 -37.00
N LYS A 395 22.81 11.30 -37.14
CA LYS A 395 22.36 11.84 -38.44
C LYS A 395 23.33 12.88 -39.00
N ARG A 396 23.88 13.75 -38.14
CA ARG A 396 24.91 14.73 -38.55
C ARG A 396 26.18 14.02 -39.04
N ASN A 397 26.64 12.99 -38.34
CA ASN A 397 27.83 12.23 -38.75
C ASN A 397 27.60 11.41 -40.03
N LYS A 398 26.37 10.96 -40.32
CA LYS A 398 26.02 10.28 -41.58
C LYS A 398 25.85 11.22 -42.79
N ARG A 399 25.71 12.53 -42.59
CA ARG A 399 25.62 13.53 -43.68
C ARG A 399 26.98 14.14 -44.05
N VAL A 400 28.02 13.86 -43.27
CA VAL A 400 29.39 14.37 -43.45
C VAL A 400 30.29 13.29 -44.09
N ILE A 401 29.73 12.12 -44.36
CA ILE A 401 30.29 11.03 -45.17
C ILE A 401 29.41 10.95 -46.41
#